data_AF-A0A4D4LWZ6-F1
#
_entry.id   AF-A0A4D4LWZ6-F1
#
_cell.length_a   1.000
_cell.length_b   1.000
_cell.length_c   1.000
_cell.angle_alpha   90.00
_cell.angle_beta   90.00
_cell.angle_gamma   90.00
#
_symmetry.space_group_name_H-M   'P 1'
#
loop_
_entity.id
_entity.type
_entity.pdbx_description
1 polymer ?
#
loop_
_entity_poly.entity_id
_entity_poly.type
_entity_poly.pdbx_seq_one_letter_code
_entity_poly.pdbx_strand_id
1 'polypeptide(L)'
;MTHPQKGSAPPAQAAPTTPALPRSGVPGAREAPGARASQGRPDPAPPRRTAWAEGVDQLRAAATTEPGRLRLIGAVLALLVVAFGAVTAWQMTDRSAAADDVLHSSQPLSAGAADIYRSLADANTTASSGFLAGGEEPAGSRTRFEDDIRTAADKLVVAAANSEPGSPSADTIAKLNKLLPEYKGLIERARANNRQGFPLGGAYLRYANDTMQQKMLPAAQDLYTKENQRLRSDYDSATPYPWAAMGLGVLALAALGWAQRRNYRRTNRVLNQGLVAATAASAVVLLWLVVGHTVARAGLDSSYDHGVRSLNVLHDARIASLNARGNENLTLVSRGAETKTLPDESVEDVFDYNFKQDMKKLSAGLAEAKSLADDQAGGQPVTAATGNMEEWQSRHREARAADDSGNYQAALDKVIGSKADKPTGECFDGVDHNLELALAHEETEFKQAAGDGRDAMTGLSVGAAVLAVLGAAGAVLGIGRRLSEYR
;
A
#
# COMPACT_ATOMS: atom_id res chain seq x y z
N MET A 1 36.99 -33.04 11.39
CA MET A 1 35.78 -33.39 12.17
C MET A 1 34.64 -33.56 11.16
N THR A 2 34.58 -34.58 10.29
CA THR A 2 34.44 -36.06 10.44
C THR A 2 33.13 -36.54 11.09
N HIS A 3 32.09 -36.71 10.25
CA HIS A 3 31.11 -37.83 10.10
C HIS A 3 30.17 -38.25 11.28
N PRO A 4 29.11 -39.09 11.07
CA PRO A 4 28.08 -39.15 10.00
C PRO A 4 26.66 -39.69 10.44
N GLN A 5 25.77 -39.80 9.42
CA GLN A 5 24.59 -40.66 9.14
C GLN A 5 24.18 -41.87 10.04
N LYS A 6 22.86 -42.18 10.02
CA LYS A 6 22.18 -43.52 9.91
C LYS A 6 20.80 -43.27 9.22
N GLY A 7 20.34 -43.91 8.14
CA GLY A 7 20.31 -45.34 7.74
C GLY A 7 19.09 -46.03 8.38
N SER A 8 18.17 -46.81 7.75
CA SER A 8 18.10 -47.51 6.45
C SER A 8 16.68 -48.14 6.30
N ALA A 9 16.27 -48.51 5.08
CA ALA A 9 15.08 -49.34 4.76
C ALA A 9 15.47 -50.86 4.63
N PRO A 10 14.70 -51.73 3.91
CA PRO A 10 13.59 -52.67 4.26
C PRO A 10 14.05 -54.16 4.24
N PRO A 11 13.20 -55.24 4.16
CA PRO A 11 12.63 -55.72 2.87
C PRO A 11 11.31 -56.56 2.92
N ALA A 12 10.91 -57.06 1.74
CA ALA A 12 9.69 -57.82 1.37
C ALA A 12 9.78 -59.36 1.47
N GLN A 13 8.63 -60.06 1.31
CA GLN A 13 8.33 -61.43 0.78
C GLN A 13 7.11 -62.05 1.52
N ALA A 14 6.25 -62.96 1.05
CA ALA A 14 5.92 -63.61 -0.24
C ALA A 14 4.55 -64.38 -0.05
N ALA A 15 3.92 -64.83 -1.14
CA ALA A 15 2.68 -65.64 -1.22
C ALA A 15 2.86 -67.11 -0.74
N PRO A 16 1.86 -68.06 -0.71
CA PRO A 16 1.21 -68.63 -1.92
C PRO A 16 -0.22 -69.30 -1.79
N THR A 17 -0.71 -69.81 -2.94
CA THR A 17 -1.60 -70.99 -3.21
C THR A 17 -3.08 -70.82 -3.64
N THR A 18 -3.32 -71.20 -4.91
CA THR A 18 -4.54 -71.73 -5.59
C THR A 18 -4.69 -73.24 -5.30
N PRO A 19 -5.82 -73.98 -5.54
CA PRO A 19 -6.47 -74.17 -6.88
C PRO A 19 -7.99 -74.48 -6.93
N ALA A 20 -8.60 -74.31 -8.12
CA ALA A 20 -9.32 -75.37 -8.87
C ALA A 20 -10.27 -74.82 -9.95
N LEU A 21 -10.09 -75.29 -11.20
CA LEU A 21 -11.07 -75.38 -12.28
C LEU A 21 -11.47 -76.86 -12.42
N PRO A 22 -12.66 -77.21 -12.95
CA PRO A 22 -12.74 -77.63 -14.37
C PRO A 22 -14.08 -77.26 -15.06
N ARG A 23 -14.08 -76.80 -16.32
CA ARG A 23 -14.15 -77.49 -17.63
C ARG A 23 -15.52 -77.38 -18.34
N SER A 24 -15.38 -76.92 -19.58
CA SER A 24 -16.20 -76.94 -20.79
C SER A 24 -17.08 -78.17 -21.06
N GLY A 25 -18.24 -77.91 -21.69
CA GLY A 25 -19.03 -78.87 -22.47
C GLY A 25 -19.71 -78.15 -23.65
N VAL A 26 -19.62 -78.73 -24.86
CA VAL A 26 -20.19 -78.23 -26.14
C VAL A 26 -21.34 -79.17 -26.60
N PRO A 27 -21.97 -79.06 -27.79
CA PRO A 27 -23.41 -78.87 -27.98
C PRO A 27 -24.18 -80.11 -28.49
N GLY A 28 -25.52 -80.07 -28.51
CA GLY A 28 -26.35 -81.13 -29.13
C GLY A 28 -27.82 -80.72 -29.28
N ALA A 29 -28.44 -81.10 -30.40
CA ALA A 29 -29.69 -80.58 -30.95
C ALA A 29 -30.92 -81.52 -30.79
N ARG A 30 -32.12 -80.94 -31.04
CA ARG A 30 -33.46 -81.55 -31.31
C ARG A 30 -34.12 -82.27 -30.11
N GLU A 31 -35.42 -82.22 -29.84
CA GLU A 31 -36.63 -82.14 -30.70
C GLU A 31 -37.86 -81.66 -29.86
N ALA A 32 -38.91 -81.17 -30.54
CA ALA A 32 -40.23 -80.75 -30.00
C ALA A 32 -41.12 -81.99 -29.63
N PRO A 33 -42.41 -81.90 -29.19
CA PRO A 33 -43.34 -80.75 -29.14
C PRO A 33 -44.28 -80.65 -27.90
N GLY A 34 -45.02 -79.54 -27.75
CA GLY A 34 -46.29 -79.57 -27.00
C GLY A 34 -46.75 -78.29 -26.29
N ALA A 35 -47.90 -77.79 -26.75
CA ALA A 35 -48.93 -77.04 -26.00
C ALA A 35 -48.72 -75.56 -25.62
N ARG A 36 -49.69 -74.76 -26.09
CA ARG A 36 -49.97 -73.33 -25.87
C ARG A 36 -50.11 -72.95 -24.39
N ALA A 37 -49.52 -71.82 -23.99
CA ALA A 37 -50.16 -70.81 -23.14
C ALA A 37 -49.41 -69.47 -23.25
N SER A 38 -50.14 -68.40 -23.54
CA SER A 38 -49.70 -67.01 -23.69
C SER A 38 -49.43 -66.33 -22.34
N GLN A 39 -48.23 -65.81 -22.12
CA GLN A 39 -47.94 -64.79 -21.10
C GLN A 39 -46.93 -63.75 -21.64
N GLY A 40 -47.21 -62.47 -21.38
CA GLY A 40 -46.62 -61.32 -22.05
C GLY A 40 -45.14 -61.05 -21.73
N ARG A 41 -44.46 -60.41 -22.70
CA ARG A 41 -43.12 -59.83 -22.55
C ARG A 41 -43.12 -58.76 -21.45
N PRO A 42 -42.08 -58.66 -20.60
CA PRO A 42 -41.80 -57.46 -19.84
C PRO A 42 -41.24 -56.39 -20.79
N ASP A 43 -41.79 -55.17 -20.73
CA ASP A 43 -41.30 -54.01 -21.49
C ASP A 43 -39.88 -53.59 -21.04
N PRO A 44 -39.05 -53.06 -21.95
CA PRO A 44 -37.72 -52.55 -21.62
C PRO A 44 -37.84 -51.27 -20.75
N ALA A 45 -37.14 -51.25 -19.62
CA ALA A 45 -37.04 -50.07 -18.76
C ALA A 45 -36.42 -48.88 -19.54
N PRO A 46 -36.98 -47.66 -19.44
CA PRO A 46 -36.48 -46.50 -20.16
C PRO A 46 -35.06 -46.12 -19.69
N PRO A 47 -34.22 -45.55 -20.56
CA PRO A 47 -32.85 -45.18 -20.23
C PRO A 47 -32.83 -44.13 -19.10
N ARG A 48 -31.98 -44.35 -18.08
CA ARG A 48 -31.75 -43.40 -16.99
C ARG A 48 -31.19 -42.10 -17.58
N ARG A 49 -31.97 -41.03 -17.53
CA ARG A 49 -31.54 -39.69 -17.95
C ARG A 49 -30.58 -39.10 -16.91
N THR A 50 -29.74 -38.17 -17.32
CA THR A 50 -28.82 -37.47 -16.40
C THR A 50 -29.63 -36.56 -15.48
N ALA A 51 -29.22 -36.45 -14.20
CA ALA A 51 -29.90 -35.62 -13.20
C ALA A 51 -30.07 -34.15 -13.63
N TRP A 52 -29.20 -33.68 -14.53
CA TRP A 52 -29.27 -32.35 -15.12
C TRP A 52 -30.43 -32.20 -16.11
N ALA A 53 -30.65 -33.18 -16.98
CA ALA A 53 -31.76 -33.17 -17.93
C ALA A 53 -33.12 -33.32 -17.22
N GLU A 54 -33.21 -34.15 -16.18
CA GLU A 54 -34.41 -34.27 -15.35
C GLU A 54 -34.68 -32.99 -14.54
N GLY A 55 -33.64 -32.31 -14.04
CA GLY A 55 -33.77 -31.02 -13.37
C GLY A 55 -34.30 -29.91 -14.28
N VAL A 56 -33.86 -29.87 -15.55
CA VAL A 56 -34.34 -28.89 -16.54
C VAL A 56 -35.79 -29.17 -16.94
N ASP A 57 -36.18 -30.44 -17.10
CA ASP A 57 -37.56 -30.82 -17.42
C ASP A 57 -38.52 -30.60 -16.23
N GLN A 58 -38.10 -30.84 -15.00
CA GLN A 58 -38.88 -30.48 -13.80
C GLN A 58 -39.04 -28.97 -13.63
N LEU A 59 -38.01 -28.16 -13.92
CA LEU A 59 -38.11 -26.71 -13.96
C LEU A 59 -39.12 -26.24 -15.03
N ARG A 60 -39.15 -26.90 -16.19
CA ARG A 60 -40.12 -26.64 -17.28
C ARG A 60 -41.55 -27.00 -16.89
N ALA A 61 -41.76 -28.16 -16.25
CA ALA A 61 -43.07 -28.62 -15.81
C ALA A 61 -43.59 -27.83 -14.58
N ALA A 62 -42.71 -27.33 -13.72
CA ALA A 62 -43.08 -26.40 -12.66
C ALA A 62 -43.48 -25.02 -13.21
N ALA A 63 -42.95 -24.59 -14.37
CA ALA A 63 -43.30 -23.31 -14.97
C ALA A 63 -44.74 -23.23 -15.54
N THR A 64 -45.43 -24.37 -15.71
CA THR A 64 -46.77 -24.46 -16.28
C THR A 64 -47.91 -24.56 -15.24
N THR A 65 -47.60 -24.82 -13.97
CA THR A 65 -48.59 -24.87 -12.87
C THR A 65 -48.47 -23.65 -11.94
N GLU A 66 -49.59 -23.12 -11.41
CA GLU A 66 -49.56 -21.95 -10.52
C GLU A 66 -48.66 -22.11 -9.27
N PRO A 67 -48.62 -23.28 -8.59
CA PRO A 67 -47.70 -23.52 -7.47
C PRO A 67 -46.23 -23.55 -7.88
N GLY A 68 -45.91 -24.08 -9.06
CA GLY A 68 -44.53 -24.16 -9.55
C GLY A 68 -43.98 -22.80 -10.00
N ARG A 69 -44.82 -21.93 -10.58
CA ARG A 69 -44.46 -20.53 -10.88
C ARG A 69 -44.10 -19.73 -9.63
N LEU A 70 -44.80 -19.93 -8.51
CA LEU A 70 -44.49 -19.27 -7.24
C LEU A 70 -43.16 -19.76 -6.65
N ARG A 71 -42.85 -21.05 -6.78
CA ARG A 71 -41.55 -21.61 -6.37
C ARG A 71 -40.39 -21.04 -7.20
N LEU A 72 -40.56 -20.92 -8.51
CA LEU A 72 -39.54 -20.35 -9.40
C LEU A 72 -39.27 -18.87 -9.07
N ILE A 73 -40.31 -18.05 -8.90
CA ILE A 73 -40.16 -16.64 -8.50
C ILE A 73 -39.46 -16.55 -7.14
N GLY A 74 -39.87 -17.36 -6.16
CA GLY A 74 -39.21 -17.42 -4.85
C GLY A 74 -37.73 -17.78 -4.94
N ALA A 75 -37.38 -18.77 -5.76
CA ALA A 75 -36.00 -19.18 -5.99
C ALA A 75 -35.15 -18.07 -6.66
N VAL A 76 -35.70 -17.38 -7.66
CA VAL A 76 -35.03 -16.25 -8.32
C VAL A 76 -34.81 -15.08 -7.35
N LEU A 77 -35.80 -14.74 -6.53
CA LEU A 77 -35.66 -13.69 -5.52
C LEU A 77 -34.61 -14.06 -4.47
N ALA A 78 -34.61 -15.32 -4.00
CA ALA A 78 -33.62 -15.80 -3.06
C ALA A 78 -32.21 -15.74 -3.68
N LEU A 79 -32.05 -16.17 -4.92
CA LEU A 79 -30.79 -16.07 -5.66
C LEU A 79 -30.32 -14.61 -5.79
N LEU A 80 -31.21 -13.68 -6.13
CA LEU A 80 -30.87 -12.25 -6.25
C LEU A 80 -30.42 -11.64 -4.93
N VAL A 81 -31.09 -11.96 -3.82
CA VAL A 81 -30.71 -11.47 -2.48
C VAL A 81 -29.36 -12.06 -2.06
N VAL A 82 -29.13 -13.35 -2.30
CA VAL A 82 -27.85 -14.00 -2.02
C VAL A 82 -26.73 -13.42 -2.89
N ALA A 83 -26.97 -13.21 -4.18
CA ALA A 83 -26.00 -12.60 -5.09
C ALA A 83 -25.66 -11.16 -4.68
N PHE A 84 -26.67 -10.36 -4.32
CA PHE A 84 -26.46 -9.02 -3.78
C PHE A 84 -25.60 -9.05 -2.51
N GLY A 85 -25.92 -9.92 -1.55
CA GLY A 85 -25.15 -10.07 -0.32
C GLY A 85 -23.70 -10.51 -0.58
N ALA A 86 -23.49 -11.50 -1.44
CA ALA A 86 -22.17 -12.02 -1.78
C ALA A 86 -21.29 -10.98 -2.50
N VAL A 87 -21.83 -10.28 -3.50
CA VAL A 87 -21.08 -9.22 -4.21
C VAL A 87 -20.80 -8.03 -3.30
N THR A 88 -21.73 -7.66 -2.42
CA THR A 88 -21.51 -6.62 -1.41
C THR A 88 -20.37 -7.02 -0.47
N ALA A 89 -20.40 -8.24 0.08
CA ALA A 89 -19.36 -8.73 0.97
C ALA A 89 -17.98 -8.75 0.28
N TRP A 90 -17.89 -9.25 -0.95
CA TRP A 90 -16.65 -9.28 -1.71
C TRP A 90 -16.11 -7.87 -1.99
N GLN A 91 -16.91 -6.98 -2.57
CA GLN A 91 -16.48 -5.62 -2.93
C GLN A 91 -16.09 -4.78 -1.72
N MET A 92 -16.71 -5.02 -0.56
CA MET A 92 -16.39 -4.33 0.69
C MET A 92 -15.15 -4.91 1.38
N THR A 93 -14.93 -6.22 1.28
CA THR A 93 -13.73 -6.85 1.83
C THR A 93 -12.49 -6.35 1.10
N ASP A 94 -12.50 -6.33 -0.24
CA ASP A 94 -11.37 -5.82 -1.04
C ASP A 94 -11.08 -4.34 -0.71
N ARG A 95 -12.10 -3.50 -0.58
CA ARG A 95 -11.93 -2.07 -0.23
C ARG A 95 -11.45 -1.86 1.19
N SER A 96 -11.97 -2.64 2.13
CA SER A 96 -11.53 -2.58 3.53
C SER A 96 -10.09 -3.04 3.67
N ALA A 97 -9.65 -4.04 2.90
CA ALA A 97 -8.25 -4.46 2.86
C ALA A 97 -7.36 -3.37 2.28
N ALA A 98 -7.74 -2.77 1.14
CA ALA A 98 -7.01 -1.66 0.55
C ALA A 98 -6.92 -0.43 1.49
N ALA A 99 -8.01 -0.10 2.20
CA ALA A 99 -8.00 0.97 3.20
C ALA A 99 -7.12 0.64 4.42
N ASP A 100 -7.04 -0.63 4.83
CA ASP A 100 -6.15 -1.08 5.89
C ASP A 100 -4.68 -1.02 5.45
N ASP A 101 -4.39 -1.41 4.20
CA ASP A 101 -3.07 -1.33 3.59
C ASP A 101 -2.57 0.12 3.52
N VAL A 102 -3.42 1.09 3.19
CA VAL A 102 -3.08 2.53 3.23
C VAL A 102 -2.52 2.92 4.61
N LEU A 103 -3.19 2.54 5.69
CA LEU A 103 -2.86 2.95 7.06
C LEU A 103 -1.68 2.17 7.65
N HIS A 104 -1.62 0.86 7.42
CA HIS A 104 -0.70 -0.04 8.13
C HIS A 104 0.49 -0.53 7.29
N SER A 105 0.44 -0.34 5.97
CA SER A 105 1.50 -0.80 5.06
C SER A 105 2.03 0.35 4.22
N SER A 106 1.25 0.84 3.26
CA SER A 106 1.77 1.65 2.16
C SER A 106 2.17 3.07 2.57
N GLN A 107 1.43 3.73 3.47
CA GLN A 107 1.87 5.03 3.99
C GLN A 107 3.10 4.90 4.91
N PRO A 108 3.14 3.99 5.90
CA PRO A 108 4.33 3.79 6.71
C PRO A 108 5.57 3.42 5.89
N LEU A 109 5.42 2.65 4.80
CA LEU A 109 6.52 2.31 3.89
C LEU A 109 7.00 3.52 3.09
N SER A 110 6.08 4.35 2.59
CA SER A 110 6.43 5.59 1.90
C SER A 110 7.16 6.58 2.82
N ALA A 111 6.64 6.79 4.04
CA ALA A 111 7.30 7.61 5.05
C ALA A 111 8.67 7.03 5.47
N GLY A 112 8.75 5.71 5.65
CA GLY A 112 10.00 5.00 5.93
C GLY A 112 11.05 5.17 4.82
N ALA A 113 10.63 5.16 3.55
CA ALA A 113 11.51 5.41 2.41
C ALA A 113 12.03 6.85 2.38
N ALA A 114 11.18 7.84 2.70
CA ALA A 114 11.61 9.23 2.87
C ALA A 114 12.61 9.39 4.02
N ASP A 115 12.41 8.69 5.14
CA ASP A 115 13.33 8.66 6.27
C ASP A 115 14.70 8.05 5.93
N ILE A 116 14.73 7.02 5.08
CA ILE A 116 16.00 6.44 4.57
C ILE A 116 16.76 7.52 3.81
N TYR A 117 16.11 8.19 2.85
CA TYR A 117 16.74 9.28 2.10
C TYR A 117 17.28 10.35 3.04
N ARG A 118 16.43 10.81 3.96
CA ARG A 118 16.75 11.88 4.92
C ARG A 118 17.98 11.52 5.74
N SER A 119 17.98 10.35 6.36
CA SER A 119 19.07 9.91 7.24
C SER A 119 20.38 9.78 6.46
N LEU A 120 20.34 9.28 5.22
CA LEU A 120 21.52 9.19 4.36
C LEU A 120 22.06 10.58 3.98
N ALA A 121 21.18 11.51 3.62
CA ALA A 121 21.57 12.85 3.22
C ALA A 121 22.09 13.67 4.42
N ASP A 122 21.46 13.55 5.59
CA ASP A 122 21.90 14.22 6.82
C ASP A 122 23.24 13.68 7.32
N ALA A 123 23.45 12.36 7.26
CA ALA A 123 24.74 11.74 7.55
C ALA A 123 25.85 12.35 6.65
N ASN A 124 25.58 12.49 5.35
CA ASN A 124 26.57 13.02 4.42
C ASN A 124 26.87 14.50 4.62
N THR A 125 25.84 15.28 4.90
CA THR A 125 25.97 16.68 5.29
C THR A 125 26.80 16.82 6.56
N THR A 126 26.46 16.05 7.59
CA THR A 126 27.13 16.06 8.89
C THR A 126 28.60 15.66 8.77
N ALA A 127 28.90 14.61 7.98
CA ALA A 127 30.28 14.18 7.74
C ALA A 127 31.08 15.24 6.97
N SER A 128 30.47 15.93 6.00
CA SER A 128 31.13 16.98 5.23
C SER A 128 31.42 18.21 6.08
N SER A 129 30.44 18.69 6.86
CA SER A 129 30.65 19.80 7.80
C SER A 129 31.68 19.44 8.89
N GLY A 130 31.63 18.22 9.42
CA GLY A 130 32.62 17.73 10.39
C GLY A 130 34.04 17.64 9.83
N PHE A 131 34.18 17.27 8.55
CA PHE A 131 35.47 17.29 7.87
C PHE A 131 36.01 18.71 7.67
N LEU A 132 35.14 19.66 7.30
CA LEU A 132 35.48 21.06 7.10
C LEU A 132 35.95 21.74 8.40
N ALA A 133 35.50 21.28 9.57
CA ALA A 133 36.01 21.75 10.87
C ALA A 133 37.50 21.39 11.12
N GLY A 134 38.09 20.50 10.31
CA GLY A 134 39.51 20.18 10.35
C GLY A 134 39.87 18.97 11.23
N GLY A 135 41.09 18.98 11.78
CA GLY A 135 41.70 17.84 12.45
C GLY A 135 40.99 17.35 13.71
N GLU A 136 40.13 18.17 14.34
CA GLU A 136 39.29 17.78 15.46
C GLU A 136 37.81 17.98 15.11
N GLU A 137 37.18 16.93 14.58
CA GLU A 137 35.73 16.90 14.34
C GLU A 137 34.96 17.04 15.67
N PRO A 138 33.97 17.95 15.76
CA PRO A 138 33.14 18.08 16.96
C PRO A 138 32.45 16.76 17.35
N ALA A 139 32.45 16.42 18.63
CA ALA A 139 31.84 15.18 19.13
C ALA A 139 30.34 15.07 18.78
N GLY A 140 29.64 16.20 18.73
CA GLY A 140 28.24 16.27 18.31
C GLY A 140 28.03 15.82 16.87
N SER A 141 28.85 16.29 15.93
CA SER A 141 28.80 15.89 14.51
C SER A 141 29.03 14.40 14.34
N ARG A 142 30.00 13.84 15.07
CA ARG A 142 30.25 12.39 15.02
C ARG A 142 29.06 11.59 15.53
N THR A 143 28.43 12.03 16.61
CA THR A 143 27.26 11.37 17.21
C THR A 143 26.08 11.40 16.23
N ARG A 144 25.75 12.57 15.69
CA ARG A 144 24.69 12.74 14.68
C ARG A 144 24.90 11.84 13.47
N PHE A 145 26.12 11.80 12.91
CA PHE A 145 26.45 10.89 11.81
C PHE A 145 26.18 9.42 12.13
N GLU A 146 26.61 8.95 13.31
CA GLU A 146 26.40 7.55 13.70
C GLU A 146 24.92 7.22 13.93
N ASP A 147 24.17 8.18 14.47
CA ASP A 147 22.72 8.06 14.69
C ASP A 147 21.96 8.02 13.36
N ASP A 148 22.34 8.85 12.39
CA ASP A 148 21.76 8.84 11.04
C ASP A 148 22.05 7.54 10.30
N ILE A 149 23.29 7.03 10.37
CA ILE A 149 23.65 5.74 9.75
C ILE A 149 22.87 4.59 10.40
N ARG A 150 22.70 4.62 11.73
CA ARG A 150 21.90 3.62 12.44
C ARG A 150 20.42 3.71 12.03
N THR A 151 19.86 4.90 11.99
CA THR A 151 18.48 5.14 11.59
C THR A 151 18.24 4.67 10.15
N ALA A 152 19.15 4.99 9.22
CA ALA A 152 19.07 4.50 7.85
C ALA A 152 19.10 2.97 7.78
N ALA A 153 19.98 2.32 8.54
CA ALA A 153 20.08 0.85 8.59
C ALA A 153 18.79 0.22 9.16
N ASP A 154 18.26 0.75 10.26
CA ASP A 154 17.04 0.25 10.89
C ASP A 154 15.83 0.39 9.94
N LYS A 155 15.71 1.54 9.28
CA LYS A 155 14.63 1.78 8.29
C LYS A 155 14.77 0.88 7.07
N LEU A 156 16.00 0.60 6.60
CA LEU A 156 16.25 -0.37 5.52
C LEU A 156 15.85 -1.79 5.92
N VAL A 157 16.02 -2.19 7.17
CA VAL A 157 15.57 -3.49 7.69
C VAL A 157 14.03 -3.56 7.69
N VAL A 158 13.36 -2.52 8.19
CA VAL A 158 11.90 -2.44 8.17
C VAL A 158 11.37 -2.46 6.74
N ALA A 159 11.96 -1.70 5.82
CA ALA A 159 11.57 -1.69 4.41
C ALA A 159 11.76 -3.08 3.77
N ALA A 160 12.89 -3.75 4.05
CA ALA A 160 13.16 -5.10 3.54
C ALA A 160 12.14 -6.14 4.04
N ALA A 161 11.74 -6.07 5.31
CA ALA A 161 10.78 -7.00 5.91
C ALA A 161 9.36 -6.87 5.33
N ASN A 162 9.02 -5.71 4.77
CA ASN A 162 7.70 -5.40 4.22
C ASN A 162 7.68 -5.31 2.68
N SER A 163 8.81 -5.56 2.03
CA SER A 163 8.92 -5.61 0.57
C SER A 163 8.67 -7.02 0.06
N GLU A 164 7.95 -7.14 -1.06
CA GLU A 164 7.77 -8.43 -1.72
C GLU A 164 9.10 -8.97 -2.25
N PRO A 165 9.43 -10.26 -2.03
CA PRO A 165 10.64 -10.87 -2.57
C PRO A 165 10.72 -10.76 -4.09
N GLY A 166 11.84 -10.23 -4.60
CA GLY A 166 12.05 -10.04 -6.04
C GLY A 166 11.34 -8.81 -6.64
N SER A 167 10.72 -7.97 -5.80
CA SER A 167 10.18 -6.68 -6.24
C SER A 167 11.30 -5.67 -6.57
N PRO A 168 11.02 -4.68 -7.43
CA PRO A 168 11.96 -3.57 -7.69
C PRO A 168 12.35 -2.79 -6.43
N SER A 169 11.48 -2.71 -5.41
CA SER A 169 11.81 -2.09 -4.11
C SER A 169 12.83 -2.93 -3.35
N ALA A 170 12.67 -4.26 -3.34
CA ALA A 170 13.64 -5.18 -2.71
C ALA A 170 15.04 -5.08 -3.33
N ASP A 171 15.13 -4.92 -4.67
CA ASP A 171 16.40 -4.71 -5.36
C ASP A 171 17.07 -3.38 -4.96
N THR A 172 16.29 -2.31 -4.87
CA THR A 172 16.77 -0.99 -4.43
C THR A 172 17.25 -1.03 -2.98
N ILE A 173 16.51 -1.68 -2.08
CA ILE A 173 16.90 -1.87 -0.68
C ILE A 173 18.18 -2.70 -0.57
N ALA A 174 18.29 -3.78 -1.33
CA ALA A 174 19.50 -4.60 -1.37
C ALA A 174 20.73 -3.82 -1.87
N LYS A 175 20.55 -2.91 -2.84
CA LYS A 175 21.60 -1.99 -3.30
C LYS A 175 22.03 -1.03 -2.20
N LEU A 176 21.09 -0.40 -1.49
CA LEU A 176 21.38 0.51 -0.38
C LEU A 176 22.10 -0.20 0.77
N ASN A 177 21.67 -1.41 1.13
CA ASN A 177 22.31 -2.24 2.15
C ASN A 177 23.77 -2.60 1.82
N LYS A 178 24.13 -2.72 0.54
CA LYS A 178 25.52 -2.95 0.09
C LYS A 178 26.35 -1.67 0.16
N LEU A 179 25.78 -0.54 -0.24
CA LEU A 179 26.49 0.75 -0.31
C LEU A 179 26.70 1.40 1.06
N LEU A 180 25.79 1.21 2.01
CA LEU A 180 25.87 1.83 3.33
C LEU A 180 27.17 1.52 4.10
N PRO A 181 27.63 0.26 4.24
CA PRO A 181 28.91 -0.03 4.89
C PRO A 181 30.12 0.45 4.08
N GLU A 182 30.04 0.46 2.74
CA GLU A 182 31.10 0.99 1.86
C GLU A 182 31.27 2.50 2.10
N TYR A 183 30.16 3.25 2.07
CA TYR A 183 30.11 4.66 2.38
C TYR A 183 30.69 4.97 3.78
N LYS A 184 30.23 4.27 4.81
CA LYS A 184 30.74 4.44 6.18
C LYS A 184 32.25 4.21 6.23
N GLY A 185 32.74 3.17 5.57
CA GLY A 185 34.18 2.87 5.50
C GLY A 185 35.00 3.98 4.84
N LEU A 186 34.45 4.66 3.82
CA LEU A 186 35.10 5.80 3.17
C LEU A 186 35.16 7.02 4.08
N ILE A 187 34.07 7.33 4.80
CA ILE A 187 34.03 8.44 5.77
C ILE A 187 35.04 8.23 6.89
N GLU A 188 35.13 7.01 7.45
CA GLU A 188 36.12 6.72 8.50
C GLU A 188 37.56 6.85 8.02
N ARG A 189 37.86 6.45 6.77
CA ARG A 189 39.17 6.69 6.14
C ARG A 189 39.43 8.18 5.94
N ALA A 190 38.43 8.95 5.51
CA ALA A 190 38.54 10.39 5.36
C ALA A 190 38.88 11.05 6.70
N ARG A 191 38.13 10.74 7.77
CA ARG A 191 38.35 11.22 9.13
C ARG A 191 39.74 10.88 9.66
N ALA A 192 40.18 9.63 9.52
CA ALA A 192 41.48 9.18 10.01
C ALA A 192 42.66 9.90 9.32
N ASN A 193 42.53 10.21 8.04
CA ASN A 193 43.52 10.99 7.30
C ASN A 193 43.42 12.49 7.62
N ASN A 194 42.21 13.04 7.83
CA ASN A 194 42.00 14.43 8.22
C ASN A 194 42.66 14.76 9.56
N ARG A 195 42.53 13.86 10.55
CA ARG A 195 43.20 13.98 11.86
C ARG A 195 44.73 14.03 11.75
N GLN A 196 45.30 13.43 10.71
CA GLN A 196 46.74 13.43 10.44
C GLN A 196 47.18 14.57 9.51
N GLY A 197 46.24 15.40 9.03
CA GLY A 197 46.52 16.46 8.07
C GLY A 197 46.89 15.96 6.67
N PHE A 198 46.60 14.69 6.34
CA PHE A 198 46.93 14.12 5.04
C PHE A 198 45.93 14.56 3.96
N PRO A 199 46.38 15.07 2.80
CA PRO A 199 45.50 15.45 1.69
C PRO A 199 44.59 14.33 1.18
N LEU A 200 45.00 13.07 1.41
CA LEU A 200 44.21 11.89 1.06
C LEU A 200 42.85 11.84 1.78
N GLY A 201 42.70 12.52 2.93
CA GLY A 201 41.41 12.63 3.61
C GLY A 201 40.34 13.28 2.75
N GLY A 202 40.68 14.38 2.05
CA GLY A 202 39.76 15.07 1.16
C GLY A 202 39.41 14.25 -0.09
N ALA A 203 40.33 13.38 -0.55
CA ALA A 203 40.04 12.47 -1.66
C ALA A 203 39.03 11.38 -1.26
N TYR A 204 39.19 10.78 -0.07
CA TYR A 204 38.21 9.82 0.46
C TYR A 204 36.84 10.46 0.72
N LEU A 205 36.81 11.69 1.24
CA LEU A 205 35.54 12.40 1.45
C LEU A 205 34.83 12.64 0.12
N ARG A 206 35.53 13.15 -0.90
CA ARG A 206 34.92 13.37 -2.23
C ARG A 206 34.39 12.08 -2.83
N TYR A 207 35.11 10.96 -2.69
CA TYR A 207 34.64 9.65 -3.15
C TYR A 207 33.43 9.12 -2.36
N ALA A 208 33.39 9.35 -1.04
CA ALA A 208 32.24 9.04 -0.21
C ALA A 208 31.01 9.87 -0.63
N ASN A 209 31.20 11.17 -0.85
CA ASN A 209 30.15 12.06 -1.30
C ASN A 209 29.65 11.69 -2.71
N ASP A 210 30.54 11.37 -3.64
CA ASP A 210 30.15 10.84 -4.96
C ASP A 210 29.31 9.57 -4.84
N THR A 211 29.71 8.64 -3.96
CA THR A 211 28.92 7.44 -3.67
C THR A 211 27.53 7.78 -3.12
N MET A 212 27.45 8.74 -2.21
CA MET A 212 26.18 9.20 -1.66
C MET A 212 25.29 9.84 -2.75
N GLN A 213 25.81 10.86 -3.42
CA GLN A 213 25.07 11.72 -4.37
C GLN A 213 24.69 10.99 -5.67
N GLN A 214 25.59 10.16 -6.21
CA GLN A 214 25.37 9.52 -7.51
C GLN A 214 24.74 8.13 -7.41
N LYS A 215 24.78 7.48 -6.23
CA LYS A 215 24.31 6.09 -6.09
C LYS A 215 23.26 5.91 -5.01
N MET A 216 23.50 6.42 -3.79
CA MET A 216 22.64 6.13 -2.64
C MET A 216 21.39 7.02 -2.63
N LEU A 217 21.53 8.34 -2.71
CA LEU A 217 20.39 9.25 -2.72
C LEU A 217 19.45 9.03 -3.91
N PRO A 218 19.93 8.80 -5.16
CA PRO A 218 19.04 8.46 -6.27
C PRO A 218 18.32 7.12 -6.07
N ALA A 219 18.97 6.13 -5.44
CA ALA A 219 18.32 4.87 -5.10
C ALA A 219 17.27 5.04 -4.00
N ALA A 220 17.55 5.84 -2.97
CA ALA A 220 16.57 6.15 -1.93
C ALA A 220 15.37 6.95 -2.48
N GLN A 221 15.61 7.90 -3.40
CA GLN A 221 14.56 8.65 -4.09
C GLN A 221 13.67 7.73 -4.95
N ASP A 222 14.28 6.80 -5.67
CA ASP A 222 13.57 5.80 -6.47
C ASP A 222 12.71 4.89 -5.60
N LEU A 223 13.22 4.45 -4.44
CA LEU A 223 12.42 3.71 -3.44
C LEU A 223 11.23 4.54 -2.95
N TYR A 224 11.45 5.78 -2.52
CA TYR A 224 10.38 6.69 -2.09
C TYR A 224 9.31 6.89 -3.17
N THR A 225 9.73 7.09 -4.42
CA THR A 225 8.81 7.28 -5.55
C THR A 225 7.95 6.04 -5.80
N LYS A 226 8.53 4.84 -5.69
CA LYS A 226 7.81 3.56 -5.86
C LYS A 226 6.82 3.32 -4.72
N GLU A 227 7.22 3.54 -3.47
CA GLU A 227 6.30 3.37 -2.34
C GLU A 227 5.16 4.40 -2.38
N ASN A 228 5.40 5.61 -2.86
CA ASN A 228 4.31 6.60 -3.07
C ASN A 228 3.37 6.19 -4.22
N GLN A 229 3.87 5.52 -5.27
CA GLN A 229 3.03 4.94 -6.31
C GLN A 229 2.16 3.79 -5.78
N ARG A 230 2.73 2.93 -4.92
CA ARG A 230 1.98 1.88 -4.22
C ARG A 230 0.87 2.46 -3.36
N LEU A 231 1.19 3.48 -2.55
CA LEU A 231 0.21 4.20 -1.74
C LEU A 231 -0.95 4.74 -2.59
N ARG A 232 -0.67 5.39 -3.71
CA ARG A 232 -1.71 5.87 -4.65
C ARG A 232 -2.56 4.74 -5.21
N SER A 233 -1.95 3.61 -5.57
CA SER A 233 -2.68 2.43 -6.07
C SER A 233 -3.66 1.86 -5.04
N ASP A 234 -3.32 1.90 -3.76
CA ASP A 234 -4.20 1.41 -2.69
C ASP A 234 -5.39 2.36 -2.47
N TYR A 235 -5.17 3.68 -2.55
CA TYR A 235 -6.25 4.67 -2.61
C TYR A 235 -7.19 4.46 -3.82
N ASP A 236 -6.62 4.22 -5.00
CA ASP A 236 -7.39 3.95 -6.22
C ASP A 236 -8.21 2.66 -6.12
N SER A 237 -7.79 1.72 -5.28
CA SER A 237 -8.50 0.46 -5.01
C SER A 237 -9.58 0.61 -3.93
N ALA A 238 -9.35 1.47 -2.93
CA ALA A 238 -10.25 1.66 -1.79
C ALA A 238 -11.42 2.62 -2.07
N THR A 239 -11.20 3.69 -2.84
CA THR A 239 -12.16 4.80 -3.00
C THR A 239 -13.32 4.58 -4.00
N PRO A 240 -13.22 3.79 -5.09
CA PRO A 240 -14.29 3.71 -6.09
C PRO A 240 -15.60 3.16 -5.54
N TYR A 241 -16.74 3.70 -5.99
CA TYR A 241 -18.05 3.19 -5.60
C TYR A 241 -18.25 1.72 -6.00
N PRO A 242 -18.87 0.88 -5.14
CA PRO A 242 -19.17 -0.52 -5.41
C PRO A 242 -20.38 -0.66 -6.35
N TRP A 243 -20.23 -0.21 -7.60
CA TRP A 243 -21.33 -0.12 -8.58
C TRP A 243 -22.05 -1.44 -8.82
N ALA A 244 -21.34 -2.57 -8.80
CA ALA A 244 -21.93 -3.89 -8.98
C ALA A 244 -22.86 -4.26 -7.82
N ALA A 245 -22.42 -4.06 -6.57
CA ALA A 245 -23.24 -4.27 -5.38
C ALA A 245 -24.46 -3.33 -5.37
N MET A 246 -24.27 -2.05 -5.66
CA MET A 246 -25.37 -1.07 -5.74
C MET A 246 -26.40 -1.45 -6.80
N GLY A 247 -25.95 -1.80 -8.01
CA GLY A 247 -26.80 -2.23 -9.11
C GLY A 247 -27.59 -3.50 -8.76
N LEU A 248 -26.95 -4.50 -8.16
CA LEU A 248 -27.61 -5.72 -7.70
C LEU A 248 -28.62 -5.46 -6.58
N GLY A 249 -28.31 -4.55 -5.65
CA GLY A 249 -29.21 -4.17 -4.56
C GLY A 249 -30.48 -3.48 -5.07
N VAL A 250 -30.33 -2.52 -5.99
CA VAL A 250 -31.47 -1.86 -6.66
C VAL A 250 -32.31 -2.88 -7.43
N LEU A 251 -31.66 -3.79 -8.17
CA LEU A 251 -32.34 -4.84 -8.93
C LEU A 251 -33.08 -5.83 -8.02
N ALA A 252 -32.50 -6.21 -6.88
CA ALA A 252 -33.13 -7.06 -5.89
C ALA A 252 -34.36 -6.39 -5.24
N LEU A 253 -34.26 -5.11 -4.86
CA LEU A 253 -35.39 -4.33 -4.34
C LEU A 253 -36.52 -4.18 -5.38
N ALA A 254 -36.18 -3.89 -6.63
CA ALA A 254 -37.14 -3.81 -7.72
C ALA A 254 -37.87 -5.15 -7.94
N ALA A 255 -37.14 -6.27 -7.93
CA ALA A 255 -37.71 -7.61 -8.07
C ALA A 255 -38.62 -7.98 -6.89
N LEU A 256 -38.21 -7.68 -5.65
CA LEU A 256 -39.00 -7.89 -4.44
C LEU A 256 -40.28 -7.04 -4.45
N GLY A 257 -40.19 -5.76 -4.80
CA GLY A 257 -41.32 -4.85 -4.92
C GLY A 257 -42.31 -5.29 -6.02
N TRP A 258 -41.79 -5.74 -7.16
CA TRP A 258 -42.61 -6.32 -8.23
C TRP A 258 -43.36 -7.58 -7.75
N ALA A 259 -42.69 -8.48 -7.03
CA ALA A 259 -43.30 -9.69 -6.51
C ALA A 259 -44.40 -9.40 -5.47
N GLN A 260 -44.17 -8.42 -4.58
CA GLN A 260 -45.17 -7.95 -3.63
C GLN A 260 -46.39 -7.34 -4.34
N ARG A 261 -46.16 -6.45 -5.34
CA ARG A 261 -47.24 -5.83 -6.12
C ARG A 261 -48.05 -6.85 -6.91
N ARG A 262 -47.40 -7.86 -7.49
CA ARG A 262 -48.06 -8.96 -8.20
C ARG A 262 -48.95 -9.77 -7.25
N ASN A 263 -48.43 -10.15 -6.08
CA ASN A 263 -49.20 -10.90 -5.08
C ASN A 263 -50.42 -10.11 -4.60
N TYR A 264 -50.24 -8.82 -4.30
CA TYR A 264 -51.33 -7.93 -3.91
C TYR A 264 -52.43 -7.88 -4.99
N ARG A 265 -52.06 -7.61 -6.25
CA ARG A 265 -53.02 -7.53 -7.37
C ARG A 265 -53.72 -8.84 -7.72
N ARG A 266 -53.08 -9.99 -7.52
CA ARG A 266 -53.67 -11.30 -7.88
C ARG A 266 -54.42 -11.99 -6.76
N THR A 267 -54.08 -11.73 -5.50
CA THR A 267 -54.65 -12.49 -4.37
C THR A 267 -55.39 -11.63 -3.34
N ASN A 268 -55.39 -10.29 -3.46
CA ASN A 268 -56.01 -9.35 -2.51
C ASN A 268 -55.64 -9.57 -1.02
N ARG A 269 -54.60 -10.37 -0.75
CA ARG A 269 -54.14 -10.70 0.60
C ARG A 269 -53.04 -9.74 1.05
N VAL A 270 -53.11 -9.39 2.34
CA VAL A 270 -52.19 -8.53 3.07
C VAL A 270 -50.76 -9.09 2.99
N LEU A 271 -49.78 -8.20 2.90
CA LEU A 271 -48.35 -8.43 2.65
C LEU A 271 -47.78 -9.73 3.27
N ASN A 272 -47.01 -10.49 2.49
CA ASN A 272 -46.24 -11.64 2.99
C ASN A 272 -45.11 -11.14 3.91
N GLN A 273 -45.18 -11.45 5.20
CA GLN A 273 -44.19 -11.03 6.20
C GLN A 273 -42.75 -11.37 5.80
N GLY A 274 -42.51 -12.53 5.16
CA GLY A 274 -41.17 -12.91 4.69
C GLY A 274 -40.64 -12.04 3.55
N LEU A 275 -41.51 -11.63 2.61
CA LEU A 275 -41.12 -10.71 1.53
C LEU A 275 -40.88 -9.30 2.06
N VAL A 276 -41.66 -8.86 3.06
CA VAL A 276 -41.46 -7.56 3.70
C VAL A 276 -40.14 -7.55 4.47
N ALA A 277 -39.86 -8.60 5.24
CA ALA A 277 -38.59 -8.74 5.96
C ALA A 277 -37.40 -8.73 4.99
N ALA A 278 -37.48 -9.46 3.87
CA ALA A 278 -36.44 -9.47 2.85
C ALA A 278 -36.24 -8.08 2.22
N THR A 279 -37.32 -7.37 1.86
CA THR A 279 -37.24 -6.00 1.31
C THR A 279 -36.64 -5.03 2.32
N ALA A 280 -37.07 -5.08 3.58
CA ALA A 280 -36.54 -4.24 4.64
C ALA A 280 -35.04 -4.50 4.86
N ALA A 281 -34.64 -5.78 4.94
CA ALA A 281 -33.23 -6.15 5.08
C ALA A 281 -32.39 -5.69 3.88
N SER A 282 -32.83 -5.95 2.65
CA SER A 282 -32.13 -5.49 1.44
C SER A 282 -32.04 -3.96 1.36
N ALA A 283 -33.09 -3.25 1.79
CA ALA A 283 -33.09 -1.78 1.81
C ALA A 283 -32.13 -1.23 2.85
N VAL A 284 -32.08 -1.83 4.05
CA VAL A 284 -31.11 -1.48 5.09
C VAL A 284 -29.69 -1.74 4.61
N VAL A 285 -29.40 -2.91 4.03
CA VAL A 285 -28.05 -3.21 3.49
C VAL A 285 -27.67 -2.24 2.38
N LEU A 286 -28.57 -1.93 1.44
CA LEU A 286 -28.27 -0.99 0.36
C LEU A 286 -28.07 0.44 0.89
N LEU A 287 -28.90 0.90 1.83
CA LEU A 287 -28.75 2.21 2.45
C LEU A 287 -27.44 2.29 3.22
N TRP A 288 -27.15 1.26 4.00
CA TRP A 288 -25.92 1.15 4.78
C TRP A 288 -24.69 1.13 3.86
N LEU A 289 -24.73 0.37 2.75
CA LEU A 289 -23.71 0.36 1.70
C LEU A 289 -23.45 1.74 1.11
N VAL A 290 -24.51 2.48 0.77
CA VAL A 290 -24.38 3.83 0.20
C VAL A 290 -23.79 4.78 1.24
N VAL A 291 -24.39 4.86 2.43
CA VAL A 291 -23.97 5.82 3.47
C VAL A 291 -22.57 5.51 3.98
N GLY A 292 -22.29 4.27 4.36
CA GLY A 292 -20.99 3.91 4.91
C GLY A 292 -19.86 3.96 3.88
N HIS A 293 -20.12 3.60 2.61
CA HIS A 293 -19.12 3.83 1.55
C HIS A 293 -18.87 5.32 1.32
N THR A 294 -19.89 6.17 1.37
CA THR A 294 -19.71 7.63 1.25
C THR A 294 -18.89 8.20 2.41
N VAL A 295 -19.14 7.78 3.66
CA VAL A 295 -18.35 8.21 4.83
C VAL A 295 -16.91 7.72 4.72
N ALA A 296 -16.71 6.44 4.40
CA ALA A 296 -15.37 5.88 4.26
C ALA A 296 -14.58 6.54 3.13
N ARG A 297 -15.22 6.77 1.99
CA ARG A 297 -14.63 7.50 0.87
C ARG A 297 -14.27 8.93 1.28
N ALA A 298 -15.15 9.65 1.99
CA ALA A 298 -14.86 11.00 2.44
C ALA A 298 -13.66 11.03 3.41
N GLY A 299 -13.55 10.07 4.32
CA GLY A 299 -12.39 9.94 5.21
C GLY A 299 -11.09 9.63 4.45
N LEU A 300 -11.13 8.71 3.48
CA LEU A 300 -9.97 8.40 2.63
C LEU A 300 -9.57 9.57 1.73
N ASP A 301 -10.52 10.19 1.03
CA ASP A 301 -10.27 11.38 0.19
C ASP A 301 -9.69 12.52 1.06
N SER A 302 -10.24 12.75 2.26
CA SER A 302 -9.71 13.72 3.23
C SER A 302 -8.29 13.37 3.68
N SER A 303 -8.00 12.11 4.02
CA SER A 303 -6.66 11.66 4.42
C SER A 303 -5.63 11.83 3.32
N TYR A 304 -6.05 11.74 2.05
CA TYR A 304 -5.19 11.96 0.90
C TYR A 304 -4.93 13.45 0.67
N ASP A 305 -6.01 14.25 0.61
CA ASP A 305 -5.95 15.66 0.26
C ASP A 305 -5.25 16.51 1.32
N HIS A 306 -5.52 16.24 2.59
CA HIS A 306 -5.03 17.02 3.72
C HIS A 306 -3.81 16.35 4.39
N GLY A 307 -3.70 15.02 4.35
CA GLY A 307 -2.55 14.29 4.91
C GLY A 307 -1.46 13.98 3.87
N VAL A 308 -1.71 12.99 3.01
CA VAL A 308 -0.68 12.43 2.10
C VAL A 308 -0.10 13.46 1.13
N ARG A 309 -0.92 14.38 0.61
CA ARG A 309 -0.44 15.43 -0.29
C ARG A 309 0.50 16.39 0.45
N SER A 310 0.13 16.82 1.65
CA SER A 310 0.97 17.69 2.49
C SER A 310 2.28 16.99 2.86
N LEU A 311 2.21 15.72 3.30
CA LEU A 311 3.37 14.89 3.61
C LEU A 311 4.35 14.78 2.42
N ASN A 312 3.85 14.51 1.22
CA ASN A 312 4.68 14.39 0.03
C ASN A 312 5.44 15.69 -0.27
N VAL A 313 4.75 16.82 -0.23
CA VAL A 313 5.35 18.14 -0.49
C VAL A 313 6.36 18.51 0.59
N LEU A 314 6.07 18.23 1.86
CA LEU A 314 7.00 18.46 2.97
C LEU A 314 8.25 17.57 2.88
N HIS A 315 8.09 16.29 2.49
CA HIS A 315 9.21 15.40 2.23
C HIS A 315 10.07 15.89 1.07
N ASP A 316 9.47 16.31 -0.05
CA ASP A 316 10.20 16.86 -1.19
C ASP A 316 10.93 18.16 -0.84
N ALA A 317 10.30 19.03 -0.03
CA ALA A 317 10.95 20.22 0.53
C ALA A 317 12.15 19.85 1.41
N ARG A 318 12.01 18.87 2.30
CA ARG A 318 13.11 18.41 3.17
C ARG A 318 14.25 17.81 2.37
N ILE A 319 13.95 17.03 1.34
CA ILE A 319 14.92 16.49 0.36
C ILE A 319 15.68 17.64 -0.32
N ALA A 320 14.99 18.67 -0.78
CA ALA A 320 15.62 19.84 -1.39
C ALA A 320 16.51 20.59 -0.39
N SER A 321 16.07 20.77 0.87
CA SER A 321 16.89 21.36 1.94
C SER A 321 18.20 20.58 2.16
N LEU A 322 18.12 19.25 2.26
CA LEU A 322 19.30 18.40 2.48
C LEU A 322 20.26 18.42 1.29
N ASN A 323 19.73 18.42 0.07
CA ASN A 323 20.57 18.56 -1.14
C ASN A 323 21.25 19.93 -1.18
N ALA A 324 20.53 21.01 -0.86
CA ALA A 324 21.11 22.34 -0.78
C ALA A 324 22.25 22.36 0.27
N ARG A 325 22.05 21.80 1.45
CA ARG A 325 23.09 21.76 2.48
C ARG A 325 24.31 20.94 2.07
N GLY A 326 24.08 19.79 1.43
CA GLY A 326 25.15 18.98 0.85
C GLY A 326 25.97 19.76 -0.18
N ASN A 327 25.29 20.44 -1.11
CA ASN A 327 25.94 21.26 -2.14
C ASN A 327 26.71 22.45 -1.53
N GLU A 328 26.14 23.17 -0.55
CA GLU A 328 26.82 24.26 0.14
C GLU A 328 28.15 23.82 0.74
N ASN A 329 28.15 22.70 1.47
CA ASN A 329 29.38 22.14 2.04
C ASN A 329 30.40 21.78 0.93
N LEU A 330 29.93 21.24 -0.20
CA LEU A 330 30.80 20.82 -1.29
C LEU A 330 31.45 21.99 -2.04
N THR A 331 30.86 23.19 -2.02
CA THR A 331 31.54 24.40 -2.52
C THR A 331 32.88 24.61 -1.80
N LEU A 332 32.91 24.45 -0.48
CA LEU A 332 34.10 24.65 0.36
C LEU A 332 35.06 23.44 0.36
N VAL A 333 34.54 22.23 0.12
CA VAL A 333 35.36 21.01 -0.01
C VAL A 333 36.06 20.96 -1.37
N SER A 334 35.34 21.28 -2.45
CA SER A 334 35.86 21.23 -3.81
C SER A 334 36.66 22.49 -4.19
N ARG A 335 36.40 23.62 -3.51
CA ARG A 335 37.12 24.89 -3.70
C ARG A 335 37.16 25.34 -5.17
N GLY A 336 36.04 25.24 -5.87
CA GLY A 336 35.93 25.63 -7.27
C GLY A 336 36.58 24.67 -8.28
N ALA A 337 36.98 23.46 -7.86
CA ALA A 337 37.58 22.49 -8.78
C ALA A 337 36.59 21.90 -9.80
N GLU A 338 35.29 21.96 -9.51
CA GLU A 338 34.23 21.47 -10.38
C GLU A 338 33.37 22.64 -10.86
N THR A 339 33.43 22.93 -12.16
CA THR A 339 32.72 24.06 -12.76
C THR A 339 31.75 23.63 -13.87
N LYS A 340 30.72 24.45 -14.06
CA LYS A 340 29.69 24.31 -15.09
C LYS A 340 29.71 25.55 -15.96
N THR A 341 29.81 25.36 -17.27
CA THR A 341 29.56 26.43 -18.24
C THR A 341 28.06 26.58 -18.45
N LEU A 342 27.54 27.78 -18.21
CA LEU A 342 26.15 28.14 -18.42
C LEU A 342 25.86 28.53 -19.88
N PRO A 343 24.58 28.59 -20.31
CA PRO A 343 24.23 28.97 -21.68
C PRO A 343 24.68 30.37 -22.11
N ASP A 344 24.96 31.27 -21.15
CA ASP A 344 25.50 32.61 -21.37
C ASP A 344 27.04 32.66 -21.37
N GLU A 345 27.68 31.49 -21.49
CA GLU A 345 29.15 31.27 -21.46
C GLU A 345 29.82 31.61 -20.13
N SER A 346 29.07 32.02 -19.10
CA SER A 346 29.62 32.18 -17.76
C SER A 346 29.99 30.82 -17.15
N VAL A 347 31.01 30.83 -16.29
CA VAL A 347 31.49 29.64 -15.58
C VAL A 347 31.14 29.80 -14.11
N GLU A 348 30.43 28.82 -13.57
CA GLU A 348 29.98 28.79 -12.19
C GLU A 348 30.47 27.51 -11.50
N ASP A 349 30.68 27.55 -10.19
CA ASP A 349 30.91 26.34 -9.39
C ASP A 349 29.67 25.41 -9.48
N VAL A 350 29.88 24.12 -9.75
CA VAL A 350 28.80 23.14 -9.94
C VAL A 350 27.92 23.04 -8.70
N PHE A 351 28.51 23.09 -7.51
CA PHE A 351 27.80 22.92 -6.26
C PHE A 351 27.04 24.19 -5.89
N ASP A 352 27.58 25.39 -6.15
CA ASP A 352 26.83 26.65 -5.98
C ASP A 352 25.62 26.72 -6.95
N TYR A 353 25.81 26.30 -8.20
CA TYR A 353 24.70 26.16 -9.15
C TYR A 353 23.61 25.22 -8.61
N ASN A 354 23.98 24.02 -8.15
CA ASN A 354 23.04 23.04 -7.63
C ASN A 354 22.36 23.52 -6.34
N PHE A 355 23.09 24.18 -5.43
CA PHE A 355 22.53 24.83 -4.24
C PHE A 355 21.40 25.79 -4.63
N LYS A 356 21.62 26.65 -5.64
CA LYS A 356 20.59 27.58 -6.13
C LYS A 356 19.37 26.86 -6.70
N GLN A 357 19.56 25.73 -7.39
CA GLN A 357 18.43 24.93 -7.90
C GLN A 357 17.63 24.29 -6.76
N ASP A 358 18.32 23.72 -5.77
CA ASP A 358 17.65 23.07 -4.65
C ASP A 358 16.98 24.09 -3.73
N MET A 359 17.54 25.30 -3.56
CA MET A 359 16.87 26.42 -2.88
C MET A 359 15.57 26.84 -3.58
N LYS A 360 15.55 26.84 -4.92
CA LYS A 360 14.31 27.11 -5.68
C LYS A 360 13.26 26.03 -5.45
N LYS A 361 13.66 24.75 -5.45
CA LYS A 361 12.77 23.62 -5.15
C LYS A 361 12.23 23.70 -3.72
N LEU A 362 13.10 23.97 -2.74
CA LEU A 362 12.72 24.16 -1.35
C LEU A 362 11.72 25.32 -1.19
N SER A 363 12.00 26.46 -1.83
CA SER A 363 11.10 27.61 -1.79
C SER A 363 9.73 27.30 -2.39
N ALA A 364 9.68 26.63 -3.55
CA ALA A 364 8.43 26.20 -4.17
C ALA A 364 7.67 25.19 -3.30
N GLY A 365 8.37 24.18 -2.75
CA GLY A 365 7.80 23.16 -1.89
C GLY A 365 7.24 23.75 -0.58
N LEU A 366 7.95 24.70 0.04
CA LEU A 366 7.45 25.40 1.24
C LEU A 366 6.22 26.26 0.93
N ALA A 367 6.18 26.91 -0.24
CA ALA A 367 5.02 27.68 -0.67
C ALA A 367 3.80 26.78 -0.94
N GLU A 368 4.02 25.63 -1.58
CA GLU A 368 2.98 24.63 -1.80
C GLU A 368 2.51 24.04 -0.46
N ALA A 369 3.40 23.60 0.42
CA ALA A 369 3.06 23.10 1.76
C ALA A 369 2.25 24.13 2.55
N LYS A 370 2.59 25.42 2.45
CA LYS A 370 1.83 26.50 3.11
C LYS A 370 0.42 26.63 2.55
N SER A 371 0.21 26.35 1.26
CA SER A 371 -1.12 26.35 0.64
C SER A 371 -1.96 25.11 1.00
N LEU A 372 -1.31 24.03 1.45
CA LEU A 372 -1.94 22.79 1.88
C LEU A 372 -2.26 22.74 3.37
N ALA A 373 -1.57 23.52 4.19
CA ALA A 373 -1.78 23.55 5.63
C ALA A 373 -3.18 24.11 5.97
N ASP A 374 -4.02 23.29 6.60
CA ASP A 374 -5.41 23.65 6.94
C ASP A 374 -5.54 24.40 8.26
N ASP A 375 -4.52 24.31 9.12
CA ASP A 375 -4.53 24.90 10.44
C ASP A 375 -3.23 25.61 10.80
N GLN A 376 -3.23 26.22 11.98
CA GLN A 376 -2.06 26.93 12.50
C GLN A 376 -0.94 25.97 12.92
N ALA A 377 -1.25 24.74 13.32
CA ALA A 377 -0.28 23.77 13.83
C ALA A 377 0.61 23.22 12.71
N GLY A 378 0.06 22.95 11.52
CA GLY A 378 0.82 22.64 10.31
C GLY A 378 1.40 23.90 9.63
N GLY A 379 0.65 25.00 9.62
CA GLY A 379 1.02 26.20 8.89
C GLY A 379 2.14 27.04 9.52
N GLN A 380 2.28 27.07 10.85
CA GLN A 380 3.31 27.85 11.54
C GLN A 380 4.73 27.31 11.33
N PRO A 381 4.99 26.00 11.49
CA PRO A 381 6.31 25.44 11.21
C PRO A 381 6.74 25.70 9.76
N VAL A 382 5.84 25.55 8.77
CA VAL A 382 6.17 25.85 7.37
C VAL A 382 6.58 27.32 7.19
N THR A 383 5.87 28.26 7.82
CA THR A 383 6.25 29.69 7.78
C THR A 383 7.61 29.94 8.44
N ALA A 384 7.89 29.30 9.56
CA ALA A 384 9.20 29.39 10.21
C ALA A 384 10.32 28.78 9.35
N ALA A 385 10.06 27.66 8.68
CA ALA A 385 10.99 27.05 7.72
C ALA A 385 11.26 28.00 6.54
N THR A 386 10.25 28.68 6.00
CA THR A 386 10.44 29.70 4.96
C THR A 386 11.35 30.83 5.43
N GLY A 387 11.13 31.39 6.62
CA GLY A 387 11.99 32.44 7.17
C GLY A 387 13.44 31.98 7.37
N ASN A 388 13.65 30.77 7.88
CA ASN A 388 14.99 30.19 8.02
C ASN A 388 15.67 29.97 6.67
N MET A 389 14.92 29.52 5.65
CA MET A 389 15.42 29.30 4.29
C MET A 389 15.82 30.62 3.61
N GLU A 390 15.03 31.69 3.77
CA GLU A 390 15.35 33.01 3.22
C GLU A 390 16.62 33.59 3.86
N GLU A 391 16.74 33.48 5.18
CA GLU A 391 17.95 33.86 5.92
C GLU A 391 19.16 33.01 5.49
N TRP A 392 18.96 31.71 5.27
CA TRP A 392 20.00 30.82 4.76
C TRP A 392 20.51 31.29 3.40
N GLN A 393 19.64 31.59 2.45
CA GLN A 393 20.05 32.12 1.15
C GLN A 393 20.83 33.43 1.29
N SER A 394 20.45 34.30 2.24
CA SER A 394 21.17 35.55 2.51
C SER A 394 22.58 35.30 3.01
N ARG A 395 22.72 34.48 4.06
CA ARG A 395 24.02 34.14 4.66
C ARG A 395 24.91 33.35 3.70
N HIS A 396 24.33 32.50 2.86
CA HIS A 396 25.04 31.78 1.83
C HIS A 396 25.70 32.73 0.82
N ARG A 397 24.97 33.77 0.36
CA ARG A 397 25.55 34.79 -0.54
C ARG A 397 26.75 35.51 0.10
N GLU A 398 26.69 35.79 1.41
CA GLU A 398 27.83 36.37 2.11
C GLU A 398 29.01 35.40 2.21
N ALA A 399 28.75 34.11 2.44
CA ALA A 399 29.78 33.08 2.45
C ALA A 399 30.45 32.93 1.07
N ARG A 400 29.66 32.93 -0.01
CA ARG A 400 30.16 32.91 -1.39
C ARG A 400 31.00 34.15 -1.71
N ALA A 401 30.53 35.34 -1.34
CA ALA A 401 31.29 36.57 -1.56
C ALA A 401 32.66 36.55 -0.84
N ALA A 402 32.71 35.97 0.37
CA ALA A 402 33.98 35.77 1.07
C ALA A 402 34.89 34.76 0.35
N ASP A 403 34.34 33.63 -0.11
CA ASP A 403 35.09 32.59 -0.84
C ASP A 403 35.62 33.12 -2.19
N ASP A 404 34.79 33.80 -2.96
CA ASP A 404 35.13 34.39 -4.27
C ASP A 404 36.19 35.51 -4.15
N SER A 405 36.27 36.17 -2.99
CA SER A 405 37.33 37.14 -2.68
C SER A 405 38.66 36.51 -2.25
N GLY A 406 38.72 35.18 -2.16
CA GLY A 406 39.87 34.41 -1.70
C GLY A 406 39.98 34.27 -0.18
N ASN A 407 38.98 34.76 0.58
CA ASN A 407 38.96 34.65 2.04
C ASN A 407 38.26 33.36 2.49
N TYR A 408 38.95 32.24 2.28
CA TYR A 408 38.43 30.91 2.61
C TYR A 408 38.04 30.75 4.09
N GLN A 409 38.82 31.31 5.02
CA GLN A 409 38.51 31.19 6.44
C GLN A 409 37.20 31.91 6.80
N ALA A 410 36.99 33.12 6.28
CA ALA A 410 35.74 33.83 6.52
C ALA A 410 34.54 33.12 5.87
N ALA A 411 34.72 32.49 4.71
CA ALA A 411 33.68 31.65 4.11
C ALA A 411 33.37 30.43 4.99
N LEU A 412 34.41 29.78 5.52
CA LEU A 412 34.28 28.63 6.42
C LEU A 412 33.53 29.01 7.71
N ASP A 413 33.91 30.12 8.34
CA ASP A 413 33.26 30.62 9.57
C ASP A 413 31.78 30.94 9.32
N LYS A 414 31.43 31.46 8.14
CA LYS A 414 30.04 31.71 7.73
C LYS A 414 29.23 30.46 7.41
N VAL A 415 29.84 29.29 7.19
CA VAL A 415 29.11 28.05 6.85
C VAL A 415 29.05 27.07 8.03
N ILE A 416 30.14 26.96 8.80
CA ILE A 416 30.29 25.99 9.91
C ILE A 416 30.85 26.60 11.21
N GLY A 417 31.00 27.92 11.29
CA GLY A 417 31.57 28.61 12.45
C GLY A 417 30.69 28.58 13.71
N SER A 418 31.08 29.38 14.69
CA SER A 418 30.36 29.51 15.95
C SER A 418 29.10 30.36 15.81
N LYS A 419 28.20 30.36 16.80
CA LYS A 419 26.99 31.21 16.79
C LYS A 419 27.29 32.70 16.55
N ALA A 420 28.45 33.18 16.99
CA ALA A 420 28.87 34.57 16.80
C ALA A 420 29.08 34.91 15.30
N ASP A 421 29.46 33.90 14.51
CA ASP A 421 29.74 34.01 13.08
C ASP A 421 28.46 33.92 12.24
N LYS A 422 27.32 33.61 12.88
CA LYS A 422 26.00 33.44 12.26
C LYS A 422 26.07 32.44 11.09
N PRO A 423 26.46 31.18 11.33
CA PRO A 423 26.71 30.23 10.27
C PRO A 423 25.42 29.86 9.56
N THR A 424 25.51 29.48 8.29
CA THR A 424 24.37 28.96 7.51
C THR A 424 23.82 27.66 8.10
N GLY A 425 24.65 26.89 8.82
CA GLY A 425 24.24 25.67 9.52
C GLY A 425 23.09 25.87 10.50
N GLU A 426 23.05 27.00 11.21
CA GLU A 426 21.92 27.32 12.12
C GLU A 426 20.60 27.49 11.35
N CYS A 427 20.65 28.09 10.16
CA CYS A 427 19.48 28.27 9.33
C CYS A 427 18.98 26.94 8.77
N PHE A 428 19.90 26.08 8.31
CA PHE A 428 19.58 24.73 7.88
C PHE A 428 18.92 23.91 9.00
N ASP A 429 19.51 23.89 10.20
CA ASP A 429 18.94 23.19 11.35
C ASP A 429 17.53 23.74 11.70
N GLY A 430 17.33 25.05 11.55
CA GLY A 430 16.01 25.69 11.68
C GLY A 430 15.00 25.23 10.62
N VAL A 431 15.40 25.11 9.35
CA VAL A 431 14.54 24.54 8.29
C VAL A 431 14.19 23.09 8.59
N ASP A 432 15.18 22.25 8.91
CA ASP A 432 15.00 20.82 9.14
C ASP A 432 14.07 20.55 10.33
N HIS A 433 14.28 21.24 11.44
CA HIS A 433 13.43 21.12 12.63
C HIS A 433 11.98 21.52 12.37
N ASN A 434 11.74 22.61 11.64
CA ASN A 434 10.39 23.06 11.35
C ASN A 434 9.67 22.16 10.34
N LEU A 435 10.40 21.60 9.36
CA LEU A 435 9.85 20.59 8.47
C LEU A 435 9.50 19.30 9.23
N GLU A 436 10.31 18.90 10.22
CA GLU A 436 10.00 17.76 11.09
C GLU A 436 8.70 18.00 11.89
N LEU A 437 8.53 19.18 12.47
CA LEU A 437 7.30 19.54 13.19
C LEU A 437 6.07 19.50 12.27
N ALA A 438 6.18 20.04 11.06
CA ALA A 438 5.10 19.98 10.07
C ALA A 438 4.78 18.53 9.69
N LEU A 439 5.79 17.72 9.37
CA LEU A 439 5.61 16.31 9.00
C LEU A 439 4.92 15.51 10.12
N ALA A 440 5.29 15.72 11.38
CA ALA A 440 4.68 15.02 12.51
C ALA A 440 3.20 15.38 12.71
N HIS A 441 2.84 16.65 12.45
CA HIS A 441 1.44 17.09 12.47
C HIS A 441 0.63 16.42 11.37
N GLU A 442 1.11 16.49 10.13
CA GLU A 442 0.41 15.91 8.97
C GLU A 442 0.31 14.38 9.03
N GLU A 443 1.31 13.71 9.62
CA GLU A 443 1.24 12.27 9.87
C GLU A 443 0.14 11.91 10.89
N THR A 444 -0.10 12.79 11.86
CA THR A 444 -1.17 12.60 12.85
C THR A 444 -2.54 12.80 12.24
N GLU A 445 -2.73 13.87 11.46
CA GLU A 445 -3.97 14.13 10.70
C GLU A 445 -4.28 12.99 9.72
N PHE A 446 -3.27 12.53 8.98
CA PHE A 446 -3.39 11.36 8.10
C PHE A 446 -3.90 10.13 8.86
N LYS A 447 -3.28 9.77 9.99
CA LYS A 447 -3.66 8.58 10.76
C LYS A 447 -5.09 8.66 11.29
N GLN A 448 -5.53 9.84 11.72
CA GLN A 448 -6.90 10.07 12.17
C GLN A 448 -7.89 9.92 11.02
N ALA A 449 -7.71 10.66 9.92
CA ALA A 449 -8.62 10.64 8.78
C ALA A 449 -8.68 9.27 8.08
N ALA A 450 -7.53 8.60 7.89
CA ALA A 450 -7.47 7.27 7.31
C ALA A 450 -8.07 6.22 8.26
N GLY A 451 -7.85 6.34 9.57
CA GLY A 451 -8.46 5.49 10.59
C GLY A 451 -9.98 5.59 10.58
N ASP A 452 -10.52 6.80 10.61
CA ASP A 452 -11.97 7.07 10.55
C ASP A 452 -12.60 6.52 9.25
N GLY A 453 -11.92 6.72 8.12
CA GLY A 453 -12.33 6.18 6.83
C GLY A 453 -12.38 4.65 6.81
N ARG A 454 -11.35 4.00 7.35
CA ARG A 454 -11.26 2.53 7.45
C ARG A 454 -12.31 1.96 8.40
N ASP A 455 -12.50 2.56 9.56
CA ASP A 455 -13.45 2.09 10.57
C ASP A 455 -14.90 2.19 10.08
N ALA A 456 -15.22 3.19 9.25
CA ALA A 456 -16.49 3.29 8.55
C ALA A 456 -16.73 2.11 7.56
N MET A 457 -15.68 1.53 6.97
CA MET A 457 -15.78 0.34 6.10
C MET A 457 -15.93 -0.97 6.88
N THR A 458 -15.24 -1.13 8.02
CA THR A 458 -15.29 -2.39 8.79
C THR A 458 -16.65 -2.62 9.43
N GLY A 459 -17.30 -1.56 9.94
CA GLY A 459 -18.69 -1.63 10.42
C GLY A 459 -19.68 -2.11 9.35
N LEU A 460 -19.33 -1.93 8.07
CA LEU A 460 -20.14 -2.33 6.92
C LEU A 460 -20.14 -3.84 6.69
N SER A 461 -18.96 -4.46 6.76
CA SER A 461 -18.78 -5.89 6.51
C SER A 461 -19.51 -6.76 7.53
N VAL A 462 -19.42 -6.41 8.82
CA VAL A 462 -20.09 -7.13 9.92
C VAL A 462 -21.61 -6.95 9.84
N GLY A 463 -22.08 -5.72 9.59
CA GLY A 463 -23.51 -5.44 9.42
C GLY A 463 -24.11 -6.17 8.23
N ALA A 464 -23.42 -6.18 7.09
CA ALA A 464 -23.86 -6.87 5.87
C ALA A 464 -23.87 -8.40 6.04
N ALA A 465 -22.86 -8.97 6.69
CA ALA A 465 -22.80 -10.41 6.97
C ALA A 465 -23.95 -10.86 7.87
N VAL A 466 -24.21 -10.13 8.97
CA VAL A 466 -25.33 -10.41 9.87
C VAL A 466 -26.68 -10.26 9.15
N LEU A 467 -26.85 -9.21 8.35
CA LEU A 467 -28.10 -8.97 7.60
C LEU A 467 -28.29 -9.98 6.45
N ALA A 468 -27.22 -10.47 5.82
CA ALA A 468 -27.29 -11.53 4.81
C ALA A 468 -27.73 -12.86 5.42
N VAL A 469 -27.18 -13.22 6.58
CA VAL A 469 -27.58 -14.43 7.33
C VAL A 469 -29.03 -14.32 7.80
N LEU A 470 -29.42 -13.17 8.37
CA LEU A 470 -30.80 -12.93 8.82
C LEU A 470 -31.79 -12.88 7.64
N GLY A 471 -31.39 -12.28 6.51
CA GLY A 471 -32.18 -12.23 5.29
C GLY A 471 -32.38 -13.61 4.67
N ALA A 472 -31.33 -14.43 4.61
CA ALA A 472 -31.41 -15.81 4.14
C ALA A 472 -32.29 -16.67 5.05
N ALA A 473 -32.12 -16.56 6.38
CA ALA A 473 -32.97 -17.24 7.36
C ALA A 473 -34.44 -16.82 7.24
N GLY A 474 -34.71 -15.52 7.07
CA GLY A 474 -36.06 -14.99 6.85
C GLY A 474 -36.72 -15.49 5.56
N ALA A 475 -35.95 -15.62 4.47
CA ALA A 475 -36.47 -16.14 3.21
C ALA A 475 -36.81 -17.64 3.31
N VAL A 476 -35.95 -18.43 3.94
CA VAL A 476 -36.15 -19.88 4.15
C VAL A 476 -37.33 -20.14 5.07
N LEU A 477 -37.42 -19.43 6.20
CA LEU A 477 -38.52 -19.56 7.16
C LEU A 477 -39.85 -19.08 6.58
N GLY A 478 -39.85 -17.98 5.81
CA GLY A 478 -41.05 -17.46 5.15
C GLY A 478 -41.60 -18.37 4.05
N ILE A 479 -40.74 -19.09 3.32
CA ILE A 479 -41.14 -20.09 2.32
C ILE A 479 -41.60 -21.39 3.01
N GLY A 480 -40.88 -21.84 4.04
CA GLY A 480 -41.18 -23.07 4.78
C GLY A 480 -42.54 -23.04 5.49
N ARG A 481 -42.90 -21.91 6.11
CA ARG A 481 -44.18 -21.77 6.83
C ARG A 481 -45.40 -21.76 5.90
N ARG A 482 -45.22 -21.42 4.62
CA ARG A 482 -46.28 -21.51 3.60
C ARG A 482 -46.43 -22.92 3.01
N LEU A 483 -45.38 -23.73 3.00
CA LEU A 483 -45.47 -25.14 2.58
C LEU A 483 -46.25 -26.00 3.57
N SER A 484 -46.29 -25.61 4.85
CA SER A 484 -47.10 -26.29 5.87
C SER A 484 -48.59 -25.95 5.84
N GLU A 485 -49.01 -24.86 5.19
CA GLU A 485 -50.43 -24.47 5.08
C GLU A 485 -51.19 -25.19 3.95
N TYR A 486 -50.48 -25.90 3.07
CA TYR A 486 -51.05 -26.67 1.95
C TYR A 486 -50.96 -28.20 2.16
N ARG A 487 -50.61 -28.65 3.37
CA ARG A 487 -50.86 -30.00 3.86
C ARG A 487 -52.08 -29.97 4.76
#